data_AF-A0A419FS85-F1
#
_entry.id   AF-A0A419FS85-F1
#
_cell.length_a   1.000
_cell.length_b   1.000
_cell.length_c   1.000
_cell.angle_alpha   90.00
_cell.angle_beta   90.00
_cell.angle_gamma   90.00
#
_symmetry.space_group_name_H-M   'P 1'
#
loop_
_entity.id
_entity.type
_entity.pdbx_description
1 polymer ?
#
loop_
_entity_poly.entity_id
_entity_poly.type
_entity_poly.pdbx_seq_one_letter_code
_entity_poly.pdbx_strand_id
1 'polypeptide(L)'
;MKRAKSVRRHCPFCKKHTEHKVSIAKKKTPGSAHPLSHGSKKRRGFGKGFGNLGTRGSKPALTKWKRTGKKLTKKTDFRYECSVCKKQHVQHYGKRAKKVELI
;
A
#
# COMPACT_ATOMS: atom_id res chain seq x y z
N MET A 1 -10.23 -5.32 -14.44
CA MET A 1 -11.30 -5.87 -13.58
C MET A 1 -12.27 -4.76 -13.27
N LYS A 2 -13.55 -5.04 -13.42
CA LYS A 2 -14.65 -4.12 -13.08
C LYS A 2 -15.20 -4.50 -11.71
N ARG A 3 -15.54 -3.53 -10.88
CA ARG A 3 -16.08 -3.78 -9.54
C ARG A 3 -17.07 -2.70 -9.16
N ALA A 4 -18.17 -3.09 -8.51
CA ALA A 4 -19.18 -2.15 -8.05
C ALA A 4 -18.63 -1.14 -7.02
N LYS A 5 -19.11 0.11 -7.08
CA LYS A 5 -18.80 1.16 -6.08
C LYS A 5 -19.39 0.88 -4.71
N SER A 6 -20.55 0.22 -4.64
CA SER A 6 -21.16 -0.24 -3.39
C SER A 6 -21.40 -1.75 -3.43
N VAL A 7 -21.17 -2.41 -2.30
CA VAL A 7 -21.39 -3.85 -2.15
C VAL A 7 -21.97 -4.15 -0.77
N ARG A 8 -22.92 -5.08 -0.67
CA ARG A 8 -23.38 -5.58 0.63
C ARG A 8 -22.40 -6.63 1.15
N ARG A 9 -21.90 -6.43 2.37
CA ARG A 9 -20.90 -7.31 2.99
C ARG A 9 -21.04 -7.27 4.52
N HIS A 10 -20.55 -8.30 5.20
CA HIS A 10 -20.44 -8.32 6.64
C HIS A 10 -19.49 -7.20 7.14
N CYS A 11 -19.97 -6.39 8.08
CA CYS A 11 -19.16 -5.42 8.80
C CYS A 11 -18.67 -6.05 10.11
N PRO A 12 -17.34 -6.18 10.36
CA PRO A 12 -16.82 -6.78 11.58
C PRO A 12 -17.15 -5.96 12.84
N PHE A 13 -17.38 -4.66 12.69
CA PHE A 13 -17.68 -3.76 13.81
C PHE A 13 -19.16 -3.81 14.21
N CYS A 14 -20.06 -3.80 13.23
CA CYS A 14 -21.50 -3.88 13.47
C CYS A 14 -22.01 -5.33 13.59
N LYS A 15 -21.17 -6.31 13.26
CA LYS A 15 -21.47 -7.75 13.22
C LYS A 15 -22.67 -8.14 12.34
N LYS A 16 -23.04 -7.28 11.38
CA LYS A 16 -24.18 -7.49 10.47
C LYS A 16 -23.81 -7.15 9.03
N HIS A 17 -24.62 -7.60 8.07
CA HIS A 17 -24.45 -7.26 6.66
C HIS A 17 -24.99 -5.86 6.37
N THR A 18 -24.10 -4.96 5.97
CA THR A 18 -24.46 -3.59 5.59
C THR A 18 -23.94 -3.28 4.19
N GLU A 19 -24.45 -2.21 3.61
CA GLU A 19 -23.85 -1.64 2.42
C GLU A 19 -22.47 -1.04 2.74
N HIS A 20 -21.51 -1.29 1.85
CA HIS A 20 -20.15 -0.80 1.98
C HIS A 20 -19.71 -0.09 0.72
N LYS A 21 -19.13 1.10 0.87
CA LYS A 21 -18.47 1.83 -0.21
C LYS A 21 -17.09 1.24 -0.46
N VAL A 22 -16.80 0.91 -1.72
CA VAL A 22 -15.53 0.32 -2.16
C VAL A 22 -14.59 1.44 -2.59
N SER A 23 -13.41 1.50 -1.97
CA SER A 23 -12.33 2.41 -2.37
C SER A 23 -11.04 1.64 -2.63
N ILE A 24 -10.20 2.17 -3.53
CA ILE A 24 -8.87 1.65 -3.80
C ILE A 24 -7.88 2.39 -2.88
N ALA A 25 -7.06 1.64 -2.15
CA ALA A 25 -6.01 2.24 -1.34
C ALA A 25 -4.98 2.94 -2.23
N LYS A 26 -4.85 4.27 -2.10
CA LYS A 26 -3.79 5.02 -2.77
C LYS A 26 -2.48 4.77 -2.04
N LYS A 27 -1.48 4.22 -2.76
CA LYS A 27 -0.10 4.25 -2.25
C LYS A 27 0.39 5.68 -2.26
N LYS A 28 0.94 6.13 -1.14
CA LYS A 28 1.63 7.43 -1.09
C LYS A 28 2.85 7.40 -2.02
N THR A 29 3.21 8.55 -2.57
CA THR A 29 4.35 8.71 -3.49
C THR A 29 5.68 8.29 -2.83
N PRO A 30 6.67 7.79 -3.60
CA PRO A 30 8.01 7.56 -3.07
C PRO A 30 8.54 8.85 -2.39
N GLY A 31 9.07 8.74 -1.17
CA GLY A 31 9.52 9.90 -0.38
C GLY A 31 8.51 10.43 0.65
N SER A 32 7.25 10.03 0.57
CA SER A 32 6.20 10.38 1.56
C SER A 32 6.31 9.68 2.92
N ALA A 33 7.40 8.94 3.17
CA ALA A 33 7.63 8.29 4.45
C ALA A 33 7.88 9.34 5.52
N HIS A 34 7.26 9.19 6.70
CA HIS A 34 7.46 10.17 7.77
C HIS A 34 8.93 10.23 8.20
N PRO A 35 9.52 11.44 8.36
CA PRO A 35 10.93 11.62 8.67
C PRO A 35 11.30 11.07 10.05
N LEU A 36 10.34 11.03 10.96
CA LEU A 36 10.48 10.50 12.31
C LEU A 36 10.31 8.98 12.41
N SER A 37 9.93 8.30 11.32
CA SER A 37 9.83 6.84 11.34
C SER A 37 11.19 6.20 11.64
N HIS A 38 11.19 5.05 12.31
CA HIS A 38 12.41 4.36 12.73
C HIS A 38 13.40 4.14 11.57
N GLY A 39 12.88 3.73 10.40
CA GLY A 39 13.69 3.55 9.19
C GLY A 39 14.29 4.85 8.65
N SER A 40 13.51 5.94 8.64
CA SER A 40 14.01 7.27 8.21
C SER A 40 15.06 7.82 9.17
N LYS A 41 14.87 7.68 10.48
CA LYS A 41 15.85 8.08 11.51
C LYS A 41 17.19 7.35 11.34
N LYS A 42 17.15 6.02 11.15
CA LYS A 42 18.34 5.20 10.89
C LYS A 42 19.03 5.57 9.58
N ARG A 43 18.25 5.80 8.51
CA ARG A 43 18.77 6.21 7.19
C ARG A 43 19.43 7.59 7.23
N ARG A 44 18.93 8.52 8.05
CA ARG A 44 19.49 9.87 8.19
C ARG A 44 20.93 9.87 8.72
N GLY A 45 21.32 8.87 9.52
CA GLY A 45 22.70 8.68 9.97
C GLY A 45 23.57 7.90 8.98
N PHE A 46 22.97 7.24 7.99
CA PHE A 46 23.65 6.37 7.02
C PHE A 46 24.30 7.22 5.92
N GLY A 47 25.54 7.64 6.15
CA GLY A 47 26.31 8.47 5.20
C GLY A 47 26.74 9.84 5.73
N LYS A 48 26.68 10.08 7.05
CA LYS A 48 27.34 11.23 7.68
C LYS A 48 28.79 10.87 8.03
N GLY A 49 29.75 11.77 7.75
CA GLY A 49 31.18 11.59 8.04
C GLY A 49 32.06 11.50 6.78
N PHE A 50 33.38 11.37 6.97
CA PHE A 50 34.37 11.20 5.90
C PHE A 50 34.60 9.71 5.59
N GLY A 51 34.96 9.40 4.34
CA GLY A 51 35.12 8.03 3.85
C GLY A 51 33.99 7.62 2.90
N ASN A 52 34.23 6.57 2.10
CA ASN A 52 33.38 6.09 1.00
C ASN A 52 32.07 5.41 1.48
N LEU A 53 31.34 6.09 2.38
CA LEU A 53 30.15 5.62 3.11
C LEU A 53 28.89 5.59 2.23
N GLY A 54 28.94 6.24 1.06
CA GLY A 54 27.86 6.25 0.06
C GLY A 54 27.83 5.02 -0.87
N THR A 55 28.99 4.42 -1.16
CA THR A 55 29.13 3.32 -2.13
C THR A 55 28.79 1.94 -1.55
N ARG A 56 29.02 1.71 -0.25
CA ARG A 56 28.59 0.50 0.48
C ARG A 56 27.32 0.67 1.33
N GLY A 57 26.94 1.90 1.65
CA GLY A 57 25.84 2.17 2.58
C GLY A 57 24.48 2.44 1.92
N SER A 58 24.44 3.08 0.76
CA SER A 58 23.17 3.20 0.07
C SER A 58 22.80 1.83 -0.51
N LYS A 59 21.82 1.15 0.09
CA LYS A 59 21.22 -0.06 -0.49
C LYS A 59 20.99 0.26 -1.98
N PRO A 60 21.66 -0.43 -2.91
CA PRO A 60 21.73 0.00 -4.30
C PRO A 60 20.32 0.20 -4.81
N ALA A 61 20.14 1.16 -5.73
CA ALA A 61 18.85 1.41 -6.34
C ALA A 61 18.21 0.07 -6.72
N LEU A 62 16.97 -0.16 -6.31
CA LEU A 62 16.29 -1.46 -6.50
C LEU A 62 16.37 -1.94 -7.96
N THR A 63 16.50 -1.01 -8.92
CA THR A 63 16.71 -1.23 -10.35
C THR A 63 17.99 -1.97 -10.71
N LYS A 64 19.05 -1.95 -9.88
CA LYS A 64 20.32 -2.67 -10.13
C LYS A 64 20.17 -4.19 -9.95
N TRP A 65 19.12 -4.67 -9.29
CA TRP A 65 18.91 -6.10 -9.09
C TRP A 65 18.18 -6.71 -10.29
N LYS A 66 18.79 -7.72 -10.93
CA LYS A 66 18.31 -8.38 -12.17
C LYS A 66 16.86 -8.91 -12.13
N ARG A 67 16.22 -9.01 -10.97
CA ARG A 67 14.84 -9.54 -10.80
C ARG A 67 13.84 -8.53 -10.22
N THR A 68 14.22 -7.28 -10.01
CA THR A 68 13.30 -6.25 -9.51
C THR A 68 12.24 -5.93 -10.56
N GLY A 69 10.97 -5.91 -10.16
CA GLY A 69 9.88 -5.55 -11.08
C GLY A 69 9.39 -6.68 -11.98
N LYS A 70 9.90 -7.92 -11.86
CA LYS A 70 9.46 -9.10 -12.65
C LYS A 70 7.94 -9.33 -12.64
N LYS A 71 7.25 -8.87 -11.60
CA LYS A 71 5.79 -8.95 -11.50
C LYS A 71 5.15 -7.79 -12.27
N LEU A 72 4.55 -8.11 -13.43
CA LEU A 72 3.83 -7.16 -14.29
C LEU A 72 2.58 -6.55 -13.63
N THR A 73 2.02 -7.22 -12.61
CA THR A 73 0.79 -6.79 -11.94
C THR A 73 0.96 -6.74 -10.43
N LYS A 74 0.16 -5.88 -9.79
CA LYS A 74 0.06 -5.75 -8.33
C LYS A 74 -1.24 -6.40 -7.85
N LYS A 75 -1.26 -6.83 -6.58
CA LYS A 75 -2.49 -7.26 -5.91
C LYS A 75 -3.35 -6.03 -5.61
N THR A 76 -4.67 -6.18 -5.71
CA THR A 76 -5.61 -5.13 -5.29
C THR A 76 -5.63 -4.98 -3.78
N ASP A 77 -5.76 -3.74 -3.33
CA ASP A 77 -6.05 -3.40 -1.94
C ASP A 77 -7.33 -2.56 -1.94
N PHE A 78 -8.46 -3.23 -1.69
CA PHE A 78 -9.76 -2.59 -1.53
C PHE A 78 -10.03 -2.33 -0.05
N ARG A 79 -10.49 -1.11 0.24
CA ARG A 79 -11.00 -0.72 1.56
C ARG A 79 -12.51 -0.57 1.47
N TYR A 80 -13.20 -1.18 2.42
CA TYR A 80 -14.66 -1.18 2.52
C TYR A 80 -15.05 -0.27 3.68
N GLU A 81 -15.76 0.80 3.36
CA GLU A 81 -16.30 1.71 4.36
C GLU A 81 -17.77 1.37 4.61
N CYS A 82 -18.10 1.03 5.86
CA CYS A 82 -19.47 0.72 6.25
C CYS A 82 -20.32 2.00 6.27
N SER A 83 -21.50 2.01 5.65
CA SER A 83 -22.40 3.16 5.69
C SER A 83 -22.93 3.49 7.09
N VAL A 84 -23.07 2.47 7.95
CA VAL A 84 -23.66 2.61 9.30
C VAL A 84 -22.64 3.14 10.31
N CYS A 85 -21.50 2.47 10.49
CA CYS A 85 -20.51 2.86 11.50
C CYS A 85 -19.37 3.71 10.95
N LYS A 86 -19.31 3.95 9.63
CA LYS A 86 -18.24 4.68 8.93
C LYS A 86 -16.83 4.12 9.12
N LYS A 87 -16.69 2.99 9.83
CA LYS A 87 -15.41 2.31 10.00
C LYS A 87 -15.04 1.58 8.71
N GLN A 88 -13.75 1.63 8.41
CA GLN A 88 -13.18 0.96 7.26
C GLN A 88 -12.55 -0.38 7.66
N HIS A 89 -12.71 -1.39 6.81
CA HIS A 89 -11.98 -2.64 6.93
C HIS A 89 -11.34 -3.01 5.59
N VAL A 90 -10.28 -3.82 5.66
CA VAL A 90 -9.46 -4.19 4.50
C VAL A 90 -9.95 -5.46 3.83
N GLN A 91 -9.60 -5.62 2.55
CA GLN A 91 -9.79 -6.86 1.82
C GLN A 91 -8.93 -7.99 2.41
N HIS A 92 -9.56 -9.12 2.72
CA HIS A 92 -8.88 -10.31 3.26
C HIS A 92 -7.75 -10.82 2.34
N TYR A 93 -8.01 -10.95 1.04
CA TYR A 93 -6.97 -11.31 0.06
C TYR A 93 -7.11 -10.50 -1.22
N GLY A 94 -6.00 -9.95 -1.72
CA GLY A 94 -5.95 -9.22 -2.98
C GLY A 94 -5.76 -10.14 -4.19
N LYS A 95 -6.53 -9.92 -5.26
CA LYS A 95 -6.31 -10.55 -6.58
C LYS A 95 -5.35 -9.71 -7.41
N ARG A 96 -4.52 -10.35 -8.23
CA ARG A 96 -3.65 -9.62 -9.17
C ARG A 96 -4.47 -9.15 -10.37
N ALA A 97 -4.37 -7.87 -10.71
CA ALA A 97 -5.04 -7.30 -11.87
C ALA A 97 -4.15 -6.24 -12.53
N LYS A 98 -4.27 -6.08 -13.87
CA LYS A 98 -3.57 -5.02 -14.62
C LYS A 98 -4.27 -3.66 -14.44
N LYS A 99 -5.58 -3.62 -14.67
CA LYS A 99 -6.44 -2.41 -14.52
C LYS A 99 -7.60 -2.71 -13.57
N VAL A 100 -7.96 -1.76 -12.72
CA VAL A 100 -9.11 -1.85 -11.80
C VAL A 100 -10.00 -0.64 -12.05
N GLU A 101 -11.27 -0.90 -12.37
CA GLU A 101 -12.29 0.12 -12.62
C GLU A 101 -13.43 -0.07 -11.63
N LEU A 102 -13.84 1.03 -10.98
CA LEU A 102 -14.98 1.07 -10.07
C LEU A 102 -16.19 1.58 -10.85
N ILE A 103 -17.17 0.71 -11.10
CA ILE A 103 -18.40 1.02 -11.84
C ILE A 103 -19.54 1.22 -10.84
#